data_AF-A0A954V1A7-F1
#
_entry.id   AF-A0A954V1A7-F1
#
_cell.length_a   1.000
_cell.length_b   1.000
_cell.length_c   1.000
_cell.angle_alpha   90.00
_cell.angle_beta   90.00
_cell.angle_gamma   90.00
#
_symmetry.space_group_name_H-M   'P 1'
#
loop_
_entity.id
_entity.type
_entity.pdbx_description
1 polymer ?
#
loop_
_entity_poly.entity_id
_entity_poly.type
_entity_poly.pdbx_seq_one_letter_code
_entity_poly.pdbx_strand_id
1 'polypeptide(L)'
;MSKRMVQNPPHDTGVHVRQAAHDPRQLASSVYPQHILLLCACACLWSSNALAPLQAQTSGINAEPVEQQQATPLESTEQPTMTAVPGIELEGAILKTIDATSLAAQVAGPLRELLVKEGDIVKANQALGKINDDALRLELEQLKTQITVAQKKQANDIDERLAEKSLQ
;
A
#
# COMPACT_ATOMS: atom_id res chain seq x y z
N MET A 1 -40.57 -65.19 -35.65
CA MET A 1 -39.13 -65.53 -35.50
C MET A 1 -38.40 -64.24 -35.10
N SER A 2 -38.39 -63.85 -33.83
CA SER A 2 -37.44 -64.25 -32.76
C SER A 2 -36.02 -63.70 -32.96
N LYS A 3 -35.68 -62.57 -32.27
CA LYS A 3 -34.44 -62.41 -31.47
C LYS A 3 -34.36 -61.05 -30.74
N ARG A 4 -34.56 -61.13 -29.41
CA ARG A 4 -33.86 -60.47 -28.27
C ARG A 4 -33.20 -59.11 -28.56
N MET A 5 -33.66 -57.97 -28.04
CA MET A 5 -33.88 -57.59 -26.63
C MET A 5 -32.64 -57.89 -25.76
N VAL A 6 -31.70 -56.94 -25.74
CA VAL A 6 -30.61 -56.87 -24.75
C VAL A 6 -30.89 -55.65 -23.89
N GLN A 7 -31.38 -55.92 -22.68
CA GLN A 7 -31.52 -54.95 -21.59
C GLN A 7 -30.13 -54.79 -20.96
N ASN A 8 -29.61 -53.56 -20.92
CA ASN A 8 -28.47 -53.22 -20.07
C ASN A 8 -29.00 -52.90 -18.66
N PRO A 9 -28.50 -53.55 -17.60
CA PRO A 9 -28.79 -53.15 -16.22
C PRO A 9 -27.89 -51.97 -15.77
N PRO A 10 -28.38 -51.09 -14.87
CA PRO A 10 -27.56 -50.03 -14.29
C PRO A 10 -26.64 -50.60 -13.21
N HIS A 11 -25.33 -50.35 -13.34
CA HIS A 11 -24.38 -50.56 -12.25
C HIS A 11 -24.42 -49.37 -11.30
N ASP A 12 -25.24 -49.54 -10.27
CA ASP A 12 -25.13 -48.88 -8.98
C ASP A 12 -23.90 -49.45 -8.26
N THR A 13 -22.83 -48.65 -8.19
CA THR A 13 -21.76 -48.85 -7.21
C THR A 13 -21.65 -47.58 -6.40
N GLY A 14 -22.35 -47.60 -5.27
CA GLY A 14 -22.26 -46.61 -4.21
C GLY A 14 -20.83 -46.37 -3.78
N VAL A 15 -20.32 -45.19 -4.14
CA VAL A 15 -19.19 -44.58 -3.43
C VAL A 15 -19.79 -43.98 -2.16
N HIS A 16 -19.55 -44.65 -1.04
CA HIS A 16 -19.85 -44.15 0.29
C HIS A 16 -19.15 -42.80 0.50
N VAL A 17 -19.94 -41.73 0.39
CA VAL A 17 -19.62 -40.43 0.98
C VAL A 17 -19.53 -40.66 2.49
N ARG A 18 -18.30 -40.74 3.02
CA ARG A 18 -18.07 -40.59 4.46
C ARG A 18 -18.45 -39.16 4.83
N GLN A 19 -19.70 -38.98 5.22
CA GLN A 19 -20.14 -37.83 6.01
C GLN A 19 -19.36 -37.84 7.33
N ALA A 20 -18.28 -37.06 7.37
CA ALA A 20 -17.74 -36.59 8.63
C ALA A 20 -18.75 -35.59 9.19
N ALA A 21 -19.52 -36.04 10.18
CA ALA A 21 -20.35 -35.19 11.01
C ALA A 21 -19.46 -34.14 11.69
N HIS A 22 -19.54 -32.90 11.23
CA HIS A 22 -18.93 -31.76 11.92
C HIS A 22 -19.98 -31.19 12.88
N ASP A 23 -19.69 -31.36 14.17
CA ASP A 23 -20.43 -30.83 15.32
C ASP A 23 -20.74 -29.33 15.21
N PRO A 24 -22.01 -28.89 15.29
CA PRO A 24 -22.37 -27.48 15.40
C PRO A 24 -22.70 -27.10 16.86
N ARG A 25 -21.79 -27.36 17.81
CA ARG A 25 -21.93 -26.91 19.21
C ARG A 25 -20.58 -26.60 19.88
N GLN A 26 -19.97 -25.49 19.47
CA GLN A 26 -19.00 -24.72 20.26
C GLN A 26 -19.42 -23.26 20.09
N LEU A 27 -20.42 -22.75 20.82
CA LEU A 27 -20.25 -21.91 22.03
C LEU A 27 -19.00 -21.02 21.89
N ALA A 28 -19.11 -19.78 21.42
CA ALA A 28 -19.59 -18.59 22.14
C ALA A 28 -18.77 -18.26 23.41
N SER A 29 -18.50 -16.95 23.59
CA SER A 29 -17.55 -16.31 24.52
C SER A 29 -16.11 -16.34 23.99
N SER A 30 -15.33 -15.28 23.90
CA SER A 30 -15.27 -13.93 24.50
C SER A 30 -14.16 -13.21 23.67
N VAL A 31 -14.11 -11.91 23.35
CA VAL A 31 -13.99 -10.71 24.16
C VAL A 31 -13.94 -9.54 23.15
N TYR A 32 -14.72 -8.51 23.45
CA TYR A 32 -14.87 -7.13 22.95
C TYR A 32 -13.98 -6.50 21.85
N PRO A 33 -14.60 -5.64 21.00
CA PRO A 33 -13.96 -4.69 20.07
C PRO A 33 -13.89 -3.26 20.67
N GLN A 34 -12.71 -2.63 20.77
CA GLN A 34 -12.59 -1.21 21.21
C GLN A 34 -11.46 -0.39 20.54
N HIS A 35 -11.24 -0.50 19.22
CA HIS A 35 -10.29 0.41 18.53
C HIS A 35 -10.86 1.14 17.30
N ILE A 36 -12.18 1.10 17.09
CA ILE A 36 -12.84 1.90 16.05
C ILE A 36 -13.38 3.17 16.71
N LEU A 37 -12.56 4.23 16.80
CA LEU A 37 -12.95 5.65 16.89
C LEU A 37 -11.77 6.57 17.33
N LEU A 38 -10.62 6.55 16.64
CA LEU A 38 -9.58 7.57 16.92
C LEU A 38 -8.62 7.93 15.77
N LEU A 39 -9.07 7.97 14.51
CA LEU A 39 -8.24 8.45 13.40
C LEU A 39 -9.02 9.36 12.43
N CYS A 40 -9.85 10.25 12.97
CA CYS A 40 -10.66 11.22 12.20
C CYS A 40 -10.16 12.67 12.30
N ALA A 41 -8.90 12.93 12.69
CA ALA A 41 -8.43 14.29 12.97
C ALA A 41 -6.95 14.57 12.61
N CYS A 42 -6.43 14.06 11.49
CA CYS A 42 -5.09 14.43 11.00
C CYS A 42 -5.04 14.77 9.50
N ALA A 43 -6.15 15.23 8.92
CA ALA A 43 -6.25 15.53 7.49
C ALA A 43 -6.09 17.02 7.12
N CYS A 44 -5.67 17.91 8.02
CA CYS A 44 -5.68 19.37 7.75
C CYS A 44 -4.32 20.08 7.72
N LEU A 45 -3.18 19.38 7.87
CA LEU A 45 -1.87 20.04 7.81
C LEU A 45 -0.87 19.26 6.96
N TRP A 46 -1.06 19.26 5.65
CA TRP A 46 0.03 19.18 4.66
C TRP A 46 -0.38 20.00 3.43
N SER A 47 -0.47 21.31 3.63
CA SER A 47 -0.49 22.29 2.55
C SER A 47 0.89 22.32 1.89
N SER A 48 0.98 21.56 0.80
CA SER A 48 1.68 21.85 -0.45
C SER A 48 2.79 22.91 -0.39
N ASN A 49 4.01 22.41 -0.27
CA ASN A 49 5.23 23.05 -0.71
C ASN A 49 5.38 22.78 -2.21
N ALA A 50 5.17 23.79 -3.06
CA ALA A 50 5.35 23.70 -4.51
C ALA A 50 6.63 24.46 -4.90
N LEU A 51 7.64 23.70 -5.34
CA LEU A 51 8.93 24.18 -5.81
C LEU A 51 9.13 23.73 -7.27
N ALA A 52 9.76 24.61 -8.05
CA ALA A 52 10.34 24.47 -9.41
C ALA A 52 9.44 24.93 -10.60
N PRO A 53 10.01 25.38 -11.75
CA PRO A 53 11.39 25.16 -12.21
C PRO A 53 12.17 26.34 -12.87
N LEU A 54 13.50 26.19 -12.78
CA LEU A 54 14.52 26.29 -13.84
C LEU A 54 14.25 27.22 -15.06
N GLN A 55 15.05 28.29 -15.17
CA GLN A 55 15.42 28.86 -16.47
C GLN A 55 16.93 29.01 -16.58
N ALA A 56 17.45 28.46 -17.68
CA ALA A 56 18.83 28.51 -18.10
C ALA A 56 19.10 29.74 -18.98
N GLN A 57 20.41 30.01 -19.14
CA GLN A 57 21.06 30.83 -20.18
C GLN A 57 21.15 32.33 -19.89
N THR A 58 22.38 32.80 -19.61
CA THR A 58 23.10 33.69 -20.54
C THR A 58 24.61 33.54 -20.32
N SER A 59 25.29 33.32 -21.43
CA SER A 59 26.74 33.23 -21.58
C SER A 59 27.28 34.56 -22.15
N GLY A 60 28.44 34.98 -21.67
CA GLY A 60 29.11 36.25 -21.96
C GLY A 60 29.14 37.09 -20.68
N ILE A 61 30.24 37.65 -20.20
CA ILE A 61 31.14 38.57 -20.89
C ILE A 61 32.49 38.64 -20.12
N ASN A 62 33.59 38.74 -20.88
CA ASN A 62 34.93 39.28 -20.60
C ASN A 62 35.74 38.85 -19.37
N ALA A 63 36.90 38.28 -19.70
CA ALA A 63 38.14 38.47 -18.96
C ALA A 63 38.53 39.96 -18.94
N GLU A 64 38.87 40.48 -17.76
CA GLU A 64 40.10 41.24 -17.48
C GLU A 64 40.27 41.40 -15.94
N PRO A 65 41.51 41.58 -15.46
CA PRO A 65 41.96 41.12 -14.15
C PRO A 65 41.68 42.12 -13.04
N VAL A 66 41.27 41.64 -11.86
CA VAL A 66 41.13 42.48 -10.67
C VAL A 66 42.22 42.15 -9.67
N GLU A 67 42.90 43.23 -9.27
CA GLU A 67 44.01 43.36 -8.35
C GLU A 67 43.85 42.60 -7.03
N GLN A 68 45.03 42.22 -6.53
CA GLN A 68 45.31 41.68 -5.23
C GLN A 68 44.81 42.62 -4.12
N GLN A 69 43.73 42.23 -3.43
CA GLN A 69 43.39 42.80 -2.13
C GLN A 69 43.95 41.91 -1.03
N GLN A 70 45.08 42.39 -0.50
CA GLN A 70 45.75 41.89 0.67
C GLN A 70 44.86 42.12 1.89
N ALA A 71 44.22 41.05 2.37
CA ALA A 71 43.48 41.06 3.63
C ALA A 71 44.47 41.10 4.80
N THR A 72 44.48 42.21 5.52
CA THR A 72 45.01 42.30 6.88
C THR A 72 44.25 41.33 7.79
N PRO A 73 44.92 40.45 8.55
CA PRO A 73 44.26 39.64 9.56
C PRO A 73 43.73 40.55 10.67
N LEU A 74 42.40 40.73 10.75
CA LEU A 74 41.76 41.24 11.94
C LEU A 74 41.65 40.07 12.93
N GLU A 75 42.49 40.14 13.94
CA GLU A 75 42.43 39.34 15.16
C GLU A 75 41.06 39.58 15.80
N SER A 76 40.14 38.63 15.58
CA SER A 76 38.80 38.64 16.17
C SER A 76 38.84 37.79 17.44
N THR A 77 39.26 38.41 18.53
CA THR A 77 39.36 37.79 19.85
C THR A 77 38.04 37.94 20.59
N GLU A 78 37.02 37.17 20.20
CA GLU A 78 35.87 36.89 21.08
C GLU A 78 35.42 35.44 20.90
N GLN A 79 36.23 34.53 21.42
CA GLN A 79 35.85 33.14 21.59
C GLN A 79 35.11 33.05 22.93
N PRO A 80 33.79 32.75 22.97
CA PRO A 80 33.16 32.37 24.22
C PRO A 80 33.87 31.10 24.70
N THR A 81 34.58 31.20 25.81
CA THR A 81 35.18 30.06 26.50
C THR A 81 34.05 29.18 27.02
N MET A 82 33.47 28.38 26.14
CA MET A 82 32.76 27.18 26.52
C MET A 82 33.86 26.19 26.91
N THR A 83 33.89 25.85 28.20
CA THR A 83 34.76 24.81 28.75
C THR A 83 34.64 23.57 27.86
N ALA A 84 35.68 23.26 27.10
CA ALA A 84 35.69 22.09 26.23
C ALA A 84 35.57 20.86 27.13
N VAL A 85 34.39 20.26 27.11
CA VAL A 85 34.18 18.95 27.74
C VAL A 85 35.13 18.00 27.02
N PRO A 86 36.05 17.32 27.72
CA PRO A 86 36.95 16.37 27.08
C PRO A 86 36.10 15.29 26.40
N GLY A 87 36.20 15.21 25.08
CA GLY A 87 35.55 14.16 24.31
C GLY A 87 36.17 12.81 24.66
N ILE A 88 35.34 11.82 24.95
CA ILE A 88 35.79 10.45 25.13
C ILE A 88 35.74 9.79 23.76
N GLU A 89 36.91 9.47 23.21
CA GLU A 89 37.03 8.71 21.96
C GLU A 89 36.95 7.22 22.27
N LEU A 90 35.95 6.54 21.69
CA LEU A 90 35.81 5.09 21.79
C LEU A 90 36.29 4.44 20.49
N GLU A 91 37.44 3.81 20.53
CA GLU A 91 37.93 2.95 19.45
C GLU A 91 37.30 1.56 19.59
N GLY A 92 36.71 1.05 18.50
CA GLY A 92 36.17 -0.33 18.47
C GLY A 92 34.75 -0.51 19.01
N ALA A 93 33.90 0.51 18.94
CA ALA A 93 32.48 0.36 19.29
C ALA A 93 31.81 -0.75 18.45
N ILE A 94 31.21 -1.73 19.13
CA ILE A 94 30.50 -2.83 18.48
C ILE A 94 29.14 -2.33 18.00
N LEU A 95 28.93 -2.31 16.69
CA LEU A 95 27.63 -2.00 16.10
C LEU A 95 26.75 -3.24 16.08
N LYS A 96 25.47 -3.05 16.41
CA LYS A 96 24.44 -4.09 16.31
C LYS A 96 23.38 -3.66 15.31
N THR A 97 22.96 -4.59 14.46
CA THR A 97 21.79 -4.40 13.59
C THR A 97 20.56 -4.14 14.46
N ILE A 98 19.85 -3.04 14.19
CA ILE A 98 18.67 -2.65 14.95
C ILE A 98 17.56 -3.69 14.73
N ASP A 99 17.29 -4.00 13.46
CA ASP A 99 16.24 -4.93 13.06
C ASP A 99 16.56 -5.56 11.69
N ALA A 100 16.09 -6.78 11.46
CA ALA A 100 16.19 -7.49 10.20
C ALA A 100 14.83 -8.15 9.90
N THR A 101 14.19 -7.70 8.82
CA THR A 101 12.86 -8.18 8.41
C THR A 101 12.90 -8.69 6.98
N SER A 102 12.23 -9.81 6.74
CA SER A 102 11.97 -10.33 5.39
C SER A 102 10.65 -9.77 4.87
N LEU A 103 10.67 -9.23 3.66
CA LEU A 103 9.49 -8.66 3.01
C LEU A 103 8.91 -9.66 2.00
N ALA A 104 7.61 -9.93 2.12
CA ALA A 104 6.85 -10.77 1.21
C ALA A 104 5.67 -9.99 0.64
N ALA A 105 5.24 -10.37 -0.56
CA ALA A 105 4.03 -9.85 -1.17
C ALA A 105 2.79 -10.34 -0.40
N GLN A 106 1.82 -9.45 -0.18
CA GLN A 106 0.54 -9.81 0.46
C GLN A 106 -0.40 -10.54 -0.49
N VAL A 107 -0.22 -10.33 -1.79
CA VAL A 107 -1.07 -10.87 -2.85
C VAL A 107 -0.22 -11.70 -3.80
N ALA A 108 -0.72 -12.86 -4.20
CA ALA A 108 -0.05 -13.72 -5.15
C ALA A 108 -0.19 -13.16 -6.58
N GLY A 109 0.91 -13.15 -7.33
CA GLY A 109 0.91 -12.75 -8.73
C GLY A 109 2.33 -12.72 -9.30
N PRO A 110 2.46 -12.70 -10.64
CA PRO A 110 3.76 -12.58 -11.26
C PRO A 110 4.32 -11.17 -11.01
N LEU A 111 5.61 -11.09 -10.71
CA LEU A 111 6.30 -9.81 -10.57
C LEU A 111 6.42 -9.14 -11.94
N ARG A 112 5.92 -7.90 -12.06
CA ARG A 112 5.98 -7.11 -13.29
C ARG A 112 7.29 -6.33 -13.39
N GLU A 113 7.72 -5.73 -12.27
CA GLU A 113 8.89 -4.85 -12.24
C GLU A 113 9.52 -4.84 -10.84
N LEU A 114 10.86 -4.79 -10.77
CA LEU A 114 11.62 -4.52 -9.55
C LEU A 114 12.27 -3.14 -9.67
N LEU A 115 12.00 -2.26 -8.70
CA LEU A 115 12.36 -0.83 -8.75
C LEU A 115 13.64 -0.51 -7.98
N VAL A 116 14.21 -1.50 -7.30
CA VAL A 116 15.38 -1.35 -6.42
C VAL A 116 16.44 -2.37 -6.78
N LYS A 117 17.70 -2.04 -6.49
CA LYS A 117 18.84 -2.93 -6.62
C LYS A 117 19.33 -3.37 -5.24
N GLU A 118 20.09 -4.45 -5.24
CA GLU A 118 20.75 -4.93 -4.03
C GLU A 118 21.74 -3.87 -3.51
N GLY A 119 21.69 -3.61 -2.19
CA GLY A 119 22.49 -2.57 -1.54
C GLY A 119 21.87 -1.18 -1.54
N ASP A 120 20.71 -0.97 -2.17
CA ASP A 120 20.03 0.32 -2.17
C ASP A 120 19.46 0.67 -0.78
N ILE A 121 19.62 1.93 -0.38
CA ILE A 121 18.99 2.48 0.82
C ILE A 121 17.57 2.93 0.46
N VAL A 122 16.58 2.30 1.08
CA VAL A 122 15.15 2.56 0.84
C VAL A 122 14.48 3.21 2.04
N LYS A 123 13.42 3.98 1.80
CA LYS A 123 12.61 4.61 2.86
C LYS A 123 11.35 3.79 3.14
N ALA A 124 10.74 4.03 4.30
CA ALA A 124 9.42 3.50 4.60
C ALA A 124 8.40 3.93 3.52
N ASN A 125 7.51 3.00 3.14
CA ASN A 125 6.50 3.17 2.09
C ASN A 125 7.05 3.42 0.68
N GLN A 126 8.35 3.21 0.45
CA GLN A 126 8.90 3.23 -0.90
C GLN A 126 8.49 1.95 -1.65
N ALA A 127 7.99 2.11 -2.88
CA ALA A 127 7.68 0.96 -3.73
C ALA A 127 8.97 0.24 -4.13
N LEU A 128 9.08 -1.03 -3.73
CA LEU A 128 10.23 -1.88 -4.07
C LEU A 128 10.05 -2.59 -5.41
N GLY A 129 8.80 -2.83 -5.81
CA GLY A 129 8.44 -3.48 -7.05
C GLY A 129 6.95 -3.43 -7.30
N LYS A 130 6.53 -3.93 -8.46
CA LYS A 130 5.12 -4.00 -8.88
C LYS A 130 4.76 -5.43 -9.24
N ILE A 131 3.63 -5.88 -8.72
CA ILE A 131 3.01 -7.16 -9.09
C ILE A 131 2.03 -6.90 -10.22
N ASN A 132 1.87 -7.86 -11.13
CA ASN A 132 0.81 -7.79 -12.13
C ASN A 132 -0.56 -8.00 -11.46
N ASP A 133 -1.38 -6.94 -11.46
CA ASP A 133 -2.68 -6.87 -10.80
C ASP A 133 -3.85 -6.75 -11.80
N ASP A 134 -3.62 -6.99 -13.11
CA ASP A 134 -4.63 -6.76 -14.15
C ASP A 134 -5.95 -7.52 -13.88
N ALA A 135 -5.86 -8.77 -13.44
CA ALA A 135 -7.02 -9.59 -13.11
C ALA A 135 -7.79 -9.05 -11.90
N LEU A 136 -7.07 -8.64 -10.84
CA LEU A 136 -7.66 -8.06 -9.63
C LEU A 136 -8.30 -6.71 -9.93
N ARG A 137 -7.69 -5.91 -10.79
CA ARG A 137 -8.25 -4.62 -11.22
C ARG A 137 -9.55 -4.82 -11.98
N LEU A 138 -9.61 -5.79 -12.89
CA LEU A 138 -10.82 -6.11 -13.64
C LEU A 138 -11.95 -6.60 -12.71
N GLU A 139 -11.64 -7.48 -11.77
CA GLU A 139 -12.61 -7.97 -10.77
C GLU A 139 -13.14 -6.82 -9.89
N LEU A 140 -12.25 -5.93 -9.44
CA LEU A 140 -12.60 -4.74 -8.67
C LEU A 140 -13.56 -3.84 -9.46
N GLU A 141 -13.28 -3.60 -10.74
CA GLU A 141 -14.14 -2.82 -11.63
C GLU A 141 -15.53 -3.46 -11.79
N GLN A 142 -15.60 -4.78 -11.99
CA GLN A 142 -16.86 -5.52 -12.07
C GLN A 142 -17.68 -5.39 -10.78
N LEU A 143 -17.04 -5.57 -9.61
CA LEU A 143 -17.69 -5.45 -8.31
C LEU A 143 -18.20 -4.02 -8.06
N LYS A 144 -17.42 -3.00 -8.44
CA LYS A 144 -17.86 -1.60 -8.39
C LYS A 144 -19.11 -1.36 -9.25
N THR A 145 -19.15 -1.91 -10.46
CA THR A 145 -20.33 -1.80 -11.32
C THR A 145 -21.54 -2.49 -10.69
N GLN A 146 -21.36 -3.67 -10.12
CA GLN A 146 -22.44 -4.39 -9.42
C GLN A 146 -22.99 -3.60 -8.23
N ILE A 147 -22.11 -3.04 -7.40
CA ILE A 147 -22.50 -2.16 -6.29
C ILE A 147 -23.28 -0.95 -6.82
N THR A 148 -22.79 -0.29 -7.87
CA THR A 148 -23.45 0.87 -8.46
C THR A 148 -24.85 0.54 -9.00
N VAL A 149 -25.01 -0.59 -9.69
CA VAL A 149 -26.30 -1.05 -10.20
C VAL A 149 -27.25 -1.37 -9.05
N ALA A 150 -26.78 -2.07 -8.02
CA ALA A 150 -27.58 -2.39 -6.84
C ALA A 150 -28.05 -1.12 -6.11
N GLN A 151 -27.15 -0.15 -5.90
CA GLN A 151 -27.47 1.14 -5.29
C GLN A 151 -28.50 1.92 -6.12
N LYS A 152 -28.34 1.94 -7.45
CA LYS A 152 -29.32 2.58 -8.34
C LYS A 152 -30.69 1.90 -8.31
N LYS A 153 -30.73 0.58 -8.20
CA LYS A 153 -31.99 -0.17 -8.05
C LYS A 153 -32.64 0.11 -6.70
N GLN A 154 -31.85 0.16 -5.63
CA GLN A 154 -32.35 0.48 -4.29
C GLN A 154 -32.89 1.90 -4.18
N ALA A 155 -32.22 2.88 -4.81
CA ALA A 155 -32.63 4.28 -4.79
C ALA A 155 -33.81 4.59 -5.72
N ASN A 156 -34.28 3.60 -6.49
CA ASN A 156 -35.34 3.78 -7.46
C ASN A 156 -36.70 3.54 -6.77
N ASP A 157 -37.50 4.60 -6.66
CA ASP A 157 -38.84 4.62 -6.03
C ASP A 157 -39.97 4.29 -7.03
N ILE A 158 -39.64 3.76 -8.21
CA ILE A 158 -40.62 3.60 -9.29
C ILE A 158 -41.71 2.60 -8.91
N ASP A 159 -41.39 1.57 -8.14
CA ASP A 159 -42.38 0.58 -7.71
C ASP A 159 -43.43 1.19 -6.76
N GLU A 160 -43.00 2.08 -5.85
CA GLU A 160 -43.90 2.82 -4.97
C GLU A 160 -44.81 3.76 -5.79
N ARG A 161 -44.21 4.53 -6.70
CA ARG A 161 -44.94 5.46 -7.57
C ARG A 161 -45.91 4.76 -8.53
N LEU A 162 -45.54 3.57 -9.00
CA LEU A 162 -46.40 2.75 -9.86
C LEU A 162 -47.59 2.20 -9.07
N ALA A 163 -47.35 1.73 -7.84
CA ALA A 163 -48.41 1.25 -6.96
C ALA A 163 -49.44 2.35 -6.66
N GLU A 164 -48.99 3.56 -6.32
CA GLU A 164 -49.88 4.72 -6.08
C GLU A 164 -50.76 5.05 -7.29
N LYS A 165 -50.19 5.06 -8.50
CA LYS A 165 -50.95 5.36 -9.73
C LYS A 165 -51.95 4.27 -10.10
N SER A 166 -51.70 3.01 -9.75
CA SER A 166 -52.60 1.90 -10.08
C SER A 166 -53.88 1.86 -9.22
N LEU A 167 -53.89 2.60 -8.11
CA LEU A 167 -55.03 2.72 -7.20
C LEU A 167 -55.96 3.90 -7.55
N GLN A 168 -55.57 4.78 -8.50
CA GLN A 168 -56.37 5.88 -9.04
C GLN A 168 -57.06 5.48 -10.33
#